data_AF-A0A7Y2UYJ6-F1
#
_entry.id   AF-A0A7Y2UYJ6-F1
#
_cell.length_a   1.000
_cell.length_b   1.000
_cell.length_c   1.000
_cell.angle_alpha   90.00
_cell.angle_beta   90.00
_cell.angle_gamma   90.00
#
_symmetry.space_group_name_H-M   'P 1'
#
loop_
_entity.id
_entity.type
_entity.pdbx_description
1 polymer ?
#
loop_
_entity_poly.entity_id
_entity_poly.type
_entity_poly.pdbx_seq_one_letter_code
_entity_poly.pdbx_strand_id
1 'polypeptide(L)'
;MKKTYFYYATLLILLIGCKSSQYTHLGDGIFADIKTTKGDIILKLEHTKTPVTVANFVSLAEGTNPFVSEQYKEKKYYDGLIFHRVMSDFMIQGGDPTASGSGYPGYRFKDEIVDSLRHDRAGILSMANGGPKTNGSQFFITLKPTPWLDGRHTVFGEVVEGMSVVDSIGNVETGQGDRPGVDVVMNSVEIIRNGKEARNFDAVKIMSDYFAE
;
A
#
# COMPACT_ATOMS: atom_id res chain seq x y z
N MET A 1 17.59 -35.66 53.15
CA MET A 1 18.16 -34.34 52.80
C MET A 1 18.05 -34.16 51.29
N LYS A 2 17.64 -32.95 50.86
CA LYS A 2 16.98 -32.63 49.58
C LYS A 2 17.87 -32.84 48.34
N LYS A 3 17.33 -33.48 47.30
CA LYS A 3 17.94 -33.56 45.96
C LYS A 3 17.70 -32.25 45.22
N THR A 4 18.77 -31.53 44.89
CA THR A 4 18.75 -30.28 44.13
C THR A 4 18.69 -30.61 42.64
N TYR A 5 17.59 -30.27 41.97
CA TYR A 5 17.48 -30.33 40.53
C TYR A 5 17.93 -28.98 39.94
N PHE A 6 19.05 -28.97 39.22
CA PHE A 6 19.49 -27.83 38.43
C PHE A 6 18.63 -27.77 37.15
N TYR A 7 17.69 -26.82 37.11
CA TYR A 7 16.97 -26.50 35.88
C TYR A 7 17.87 -25.63 35.00
N TYR A 8 18.35 -26.19 33.89
CA TYR A 8 18.93 -25.40 32.81
C TYR A 8 17.79 -24.69 32.07
N ALA A 9 17.54 -23.43 32.43
CA ALA A 9 16.69 -22.56 31.63
C ALA A 9 17.46 -22.15 30.37
N THR A 10 17.20 -22.82 29.25
CA THR A 10 17.64 -22.37 27.93
C THR A 10 16.88 -21.10 27.58
N LEU A 11 17.52 -19.95 27.81
CA LEU A 11 17.04 -18.64 27.38
C LEU A 11 17.12 -18.60 25.85
N LEU A 12 16.01 -18.93 25.17
CA LEU A 12 15.85 -18.69 23.75
C LEU A 12 15.73 -17.18 23.54
N ILE A 13 16.84 -16.53 23.21
CA ILE A 13 16.84 -15.11 22.83
C ILE A 13 16.15 -15.02 21.47
N LEU A 14 14.87 -14.63 21.49
CA LEU A 14 14.10 -14.26 20.30
C LEU A 14 14.72 -13.00 19.69
N LEU A 15 15.56 -13.17 18.67
CA LEU A 15 16.07 -12.10 17.81
C LEU A 15 14.92 -11.56 16.92
N ILE A 16 13.99 -10.80 17.49
CA ILE A 16 12.90 -10.14 16.73
C ILE A 16 13.29 -8.68 16.33
N GLY A 17 14.48 -8.20 16.71
CA GLY A 17 14.77 -6.76 16.72
C GLY A 17 15.45 -6.13 15.50
N CYS A 18 15.67 -6.81 14.36
CA CYS A 18 16.53 -6.24 13.30
C CYS A 18 15.82 -5.39 12.22
N LYS A 19 14.52 -5.55 11.97
CA LYS A 19 13.88 -4.80 10.86
C LYS A 19 13.66 -3.31 11.15
N SER A 20 13.53 -2.91 12.43
CA SER A 20 13.19 -1.53 12.78
C SER A 20 14.33 -0.53 12.54
N SER A 21 15.59 -0.95 12.50
CA SER A 21 16.71 0.01 12.36
C SER A 21 16.84 0.54 10.92
N GLN A 22 16.44 -0.26 9.92
CA GLN A 22 16.63 0.01 8.50
C GLN A 22 15.87 1.24 8.00
N TYR A 23 14.77 1.63 8.66
CA TYR A 23 13.88 2.69 8.18
C TYR A 23 13.82 3.90 9.12
N THR A 24 14.76 4.01 10.06
CA THR A 24 14.77 5.10 11.04
C THR A 24 14.97 6.49 10.41
N HIS A 25 15.64 6.56 9.26
CA HIS A 25 15.89 7.80 8.53
C HIS A 25 14.63 8.41 7.89
N LEU A 26 13.56 7.63 7.71
CA LEU A 26 12.29 8.10 7.14
C LEU A 26 11.53 9.05 8.08
N GLY A 27 11.91 9.11 9.37
CA GLY A 27 11.19 9.86 10.39
C GLY A 27 9.87 9.19 10.79
N ASP A 28 9.05 9.91 11.57
CA ASP A 28 7.76 9.43 12.07
C ASP A 28 6.70 9.38 10.96
N GLY A 29 5.90 8.31 10.95
CA GLY A 29 4.84 8.09 9.95
C GLY A 29 4.56 6.61 9.68
N ILE A 30 3.55 6.38 8.84
CA ILE A 30 3.28 5.06 8.25
C ILE A 30 3.82 5.08 6.83
N PHE A 31 4.61 4.06 6.49
CA PHE A 31 5.18 3.88 5.16
C PHE A 31 4.84 2.52 4.60
N ALA A 32 4.91 2.37 3.29
CA ALA A 32 4.82 1.09 2.60
C ALA A 32 6.04 0.91 1.70
N ASP A 33 6.76 -0.21 1.88
CA ASP A 33 7.84 -0.66 1.00
C ASP A 33 7.26 -1.68 0.00
N ILE A 34 7.03 -1.21 -1.23
CA ILE A 34 6.59 -2.04 -2.34
C ILE A 34 7.84 -2.60 -3.03
N LYS A 35 8.14 -3.88 -2.76
CA LYS A 35 9.25 -4.60 -3.40
C LYS A 35 8.79 -5.10 -4.75
N THR A 36 9.37 -4.61 -5.84
CA THR A 36 8.96 -5.00 -7.20
C THR A 36 10.04 -5.78 -7.93
N THR A 37 9.72 -6.35 -9.09
CA THR A 37 10.72 -6.91 -10.02
C THR A 37 11.67 -5.86 -10.63
N LYS A 38 11.38 -4.57 -10.44
CA LYS A 38 12.19 -3.44 -10.93
C LYS A 38 12.95 -2.70 -9.81
N GLY A 39 12.75 -3.08 -8.55
CA GLY A 39 13.31 -2.42 -7.38
C GLY A 39 12.25 -2.05 -6.35
N ASP A 40 12.69 -1.42 -5.26
CA ASP A 40 11.82 -1.07 -4.13
C ASP A 40 11.28 0.36 -4.28
N ILE A 41 10.02 0.59 -3.91
CA ILE A 41 9.37 1.89 -3.86
C ILE A 41 8.88 2.12 -2.44
N ILE A 42 9.36 3.17 -1.78
CA ILE A 42 8.90 3.53 -0.44
C ILE A 42 7.91 4.68 -0.56
N LEU A 43 6.69 4.42 -0.06
CA LEU A 43 5.59 5.37 -0.01
C LEU A 43 5.42 5.86 1.42
N LYS A 44 5.24 7.18 1.61
CA LYS A 44 4.71 7.74 2.86
C LYS A 44 3.19 7.86 2.74
N LEU A 45 2.47 7.37 3.75
CA LEU A 45 1.01 7.33 3.75
C LEU A 45 0.42 8.48 4.58
N GLU A 46 -0.67 9.08 4.08
CA GLU A 46 -1.36 10.22 4.70
C GLU A 46 -2.42 9.77 5.73
N HIS A 47 -1.99 8.98 6.73
CA HIS A 47 -2.90 8.28 7.66
C HIS A 47 -3.75 9.22 8.54
N THR A 48 -3.32 10.46 8.74
CA THR A 48 -4.07 11.47 9.51
C THR A 48 -5.17 12.14 8.66
N LYS A 49 -4.92 12.33 7.35
CA LYS A 49 -5.82 13.08 6.46
C LYS A 49 -6.80 12.18 5.72
N THR A 50 -6.37 10.96 5.37
CA THR A 50 -7.18 9.94 4.67
C THR A 50 -7.15 8.61 5.43
N PRO A 51 -7.62 8.59 6.70
CA PRO A 51 -7.48 7.43 7.58
C PRO A 51 -8.16 6.17 7.06
N VAL A 52 -9.33 6.25 6.42
CA VAL A 52 -10.05 5.07 5.92
C VAL A 52 -9.30 4.46 4.73
N THR A 53 -8.80 5.29 3.82
CA THR A 53 -8.04 4.86 2.64
C THR A 53 -6.72 4.22 3.05
N VAL A 54 -6.01 4.82 4.01
CA VAL A 54 -4.77 4.24 4.54
C VAL A 54 -5.05 2.96 5.34
N ALA A 55 -6.11 2.91 6.14
CA ALA A 55 -6.51 1.69 6.85
C ALA A 55 -6.85 0.56 5.87
N ASN A 56 -7.57 0.85 4.80
CA ASN A 56 -7.84 -0.07 3.70
C ASN A 56 -6.53 -0.62 3.10
N PHE A 57 -5.62 0.27 2.69
CA PHE A 57 -4.36 -0.14 2.07
C PHE A 57 -3.49 -0.98 3.02
N VAL A 58 -3.33 -0.53 4.27
CA VAL A 58 -2.51 -1.20 5.29
C VAL A 58 -3.08 -2.59 5.61
N SER A 59 -4.38 -2.69 5.89
CA SER A 59 -4.99 -3.98 6.23
C SER A 59 -5.01 -4.97 5.06
N LEU A 60 -5.09 -4.49 3.82
CA LEU A 60 -4.91 -5.32 2.61
C LEU A 60 -3.46 -5.81 2.50
N ALA A 61 -2.47 -4.93 2.64
CA ALA A 61 -1.06 -5.30 2.58
C ALA A 61 -0.67 -6.32 3.66
N GLU A 62 -1.21 -6.18 4.87
CA GLU A 62 -0.93 -7.08 5.99
C GLU A 62 -1.78 -8.36 5.99
N GLY A 63 -2.80 -8.44 5.13
CA GLY A 63 -3.73 -9.57 5.09
C GLY A 63 -4.68 -9.65 6.29
N THR A 64 -4.91 -8.52 6.97
CA THR A 64 -5.74 -8.41 8.18
C THR A 64 -7.11 -7.80 7.90
N ASN A 65 -7.41 -7.43 6.66
CA ASN A 65 -8.68 -6.80 6.31
C ASN A 65 -9.86 -7.78 6.44
N PRO A 66 -10.88 -7.49 7.28
CA PRO A 66 -11.94 -8.45 7.58
C PRO A 66 -13.08 -8.46 6.54
N PHE A 67 -13.10 -7.50 5.62
CA PHE A 67 -14.21 -7.29 4.67
C PHE A 67 -13.94 -7.86 3.28
N VAL A 68 -12.73 -8.35 3.03
CA VAL A 68 -12.38 -8.95 1.74
C VAL A 68 -13.23 -10.20 1.45
N SER A 69 -13.46 -10.48 0.17
CA SER A 69 -14.07 -11.74 -0.25
C SER A 69 -13.28 -12.94 0.28
N GLU A 70 -13.96 -14.06 0.56
CA GLU A 70 -13.37 -15.26 1.17
C GLU A 70 -12.05 -15.70 0.54
N GLN A 71 -11.95 -15.62 -0.79
CA GLN A 71 -10.75 -16.02 -1.53
C GLN A 71 -9.48 -15.19 -1.20
N TYR A 72 -9.64 -14.02 -0.58
CA TYR A 72 -8.57 -13.10 -0.22
C TYR A 72 -8.31 -13.01 1.29
N LYS A 73 -9.10 -13.69 2.13
CA LYS A 73 -8.90 -13.66 3.59
C LYS A 73 -7.54 -14.21 3.98
N GLU A 74 -6.93 -13.60 5.01
CA GLU A 74 -5.65 -14.00 5.60
C GLU A 74 -4.48 -14.03 4.61
N LYS A 75 -4.61 -13.35 3.47
CA LYS A 75 -3.56 -13.22 2.45
C LYS A 75 -3.09 -11.79 2.39
N LYS A 76 -1.77 -11.60 2.33
CA LYS A 76 -1.18 -10.32 1.95
C LYS A 76 -1.63 -9.98 0.54
N TYR A 77 -2.61 -9.07 0.44
CA TYR A 77 -3.46 -8.95 -0.74
C TYR A 77 -2.68 -8.55 -2.01
N TYR A 78 -1.66 -7.71 -1.84
CA TYR A 78 -0.88 -7.16 -2.94
C TYR A 78 0.28 -8.05 -3.39
N ASP A 79 0.66 -9.05 -2.60
CA ASP A 79 1.80 -9.92 -2.91
C ASP A 79 1.50 -10.73 -4.18
N GLY A 80 2.38 -10.60 -5.18
CA GLY A 80 2.24 -11.22 -6.49
C GLY A 80 1.34 -10.47 -7.48
N LEU A 81 0.71 -9.36 -7.08
CA LEU A 81 -0.06 -8.53 -8.01
C LEU A 81 0.85 -7.71 -8.92
N ILE A 82 0.34 -7.24 -10.05
CA ILE A 82 1.12 -6.49 -11.04
C ILE A 82 0.65 -5.04 -11.17
N PHE A 83 1.53 -4.20 -11.70
CA PHE A 83 1.13 -2.94 -12.35
C PHE A 83 0.53 -3.28 -13.71
N HIS A 84 -0.80 -3.45 -13.76
CA HIS A 84 -1.50 -3.96 -14.93
C HIS A 84 -1.71 -2.90 -16.02
N ARG A 85 -1.49 -1.62 -15.69
CA ARG A 85 -1.61 -0.50 -16.61
C ARG A 85 -0.50 0.51 -16.37
N VAL A 86 0.26 0.84 -17.42
CA VAL A 86 1.39 1.78 -17.39
C VAL A 86 1.23 2.78 -18.52
N MET A 87 1.16 4.06 -18.21
CA MET A 87 1.05 5.13 -19.19
C MET A 87 2.17 6.14 -18.91
N SER A 88 3.24 6.11 -19.71
CA SER A 88 4.47 6.89 -19.50
C SER A 88 4.24 8.38 -19.22
N ASP A 89 3.25 8.96 -19.90
CA ASP A 89 2.85 10.35 -19.72
C ASP A 89 1.68 10.52 -18.73
N PHE A 90 1.50 9.62 -17.76
CA PHE A 90 0.38 9.74 -16.82
C PHE A 90 0.67 9.08 -15.47
N MET A 91 0.70 7.76 -15.39
CA MET A 91 0.76 7.01 -14.13
C MET A 91 1.09 5.52 -14.35
N ILE A 92 1.44 4.85 -13.25
CA ILE A 92 1.47 3.39 -13.12
C ILE A 92 0.34 2.95 -12.20
N GLN A 93 -0.50 1.99 -12.61
CA GLN A 93 -1.67 1.52 -11.85
C GLN A 93 -1.57 0.03 -11.53
N GLY A 94 -1.85 -0.30 -10.27
CA GLY A 94 -1.77 -1.64 -9.70
C GLY A 94 -2.94 -1.94 -8.74
N GLY A 95 -2.80 -3.02 -7.97
CA GLY A 95 -3.77 -3.40 -6.93
C GLY A 95 -5.02 -4.13 -7.42
N ASP A 96 -5.04 -4.61 -8.66
CA ASP A 96 -6.10 -5.47 -9.20
C ASP A 96 -5.70 -6.96 -9.10
N PRO A 97 -6.42 -7.82 -8.35
CA PRO A 97 -6.10 -9.24 -8.21
C PRO A 97 -6.33 -10.06 -9.49
N THR A 98 -7.05 -9.52 -10.46
CA THR A 98 -7.35 -10.13 -11.77
C THR A 98 -6.48 -9.58 -12.89
N ALA A 99 -5.71 -8.51 -12.63
CA ALA A 99 -4.92 -7.77 -13.62
C ALA A 99 -5.71 -7.29 -14.86
N SER A 100 -7.03 -7.12 -14.73
CA SER A 100 -7.93 -6.72 -15.82
C SER A 100 -8.25 -5.22 -15.84
N GLY A 101 -7.91 -4.50 -14.76
CA GLY A 101 -8.37 -3.16 -14.46
C GLY A 101 -9.76 -3.10 -13.79
N SER A 102 -10.43 -4.24 -13.61
CA SER A 102 -11.81 -4.32 -13.12
C SER A 102 -11.99 -5.09 -11.81
N GLY A 103 -10.93 -5.67 -11.25
CA GLY A 103 -11.03 -6.43 -9.99
C GLY A 103 -11.15 -5.54 -8.75
N TYR A 104 -11.68 -6.16 -7.69
CA TYR A 104 -11.98 -5.53 -6.40
C TYR A 104 -11.63 -6.47 -5.24
N PRO A 105 -11.46 -5.95 -4.01
CA PRO A 105 -11.21 -6.76 -2.82
C PRO A 105 -12.47 -7.46 -2.30
N GLY A 106 -13.65 -7.13 -2.82
CA GLY A 106 -14.95 -7.65 -2.36
C GLY A 106 -15.90 -6.59 -1.83
N TYR A 107 -15.43 -5.35 -1.71
CA TYR A 107 -16.21 -4.21 -1.22
C TYR A 107 -15.81 -2.92 -1.95
N ARG A 108 -16.54 -1.84 -1.64
CA ARG A 108 -16.26 -0.48 -2.08
C ARG A 108 -16.36 0.49 -0.90
N PHE A 109 -15.63 1.59 -0.94
CA PHE A 109 -15.71 2.65 0.08
C PHE A 109 -15.67 4.06 -0.54
N LYS A 110 -16.04 5.06 0.29
CA LYS A 110 -16.17 6.48 -0.08
C LYS A 110 -14.80 7.11 -0.35
N ASP A 111 -14.81 8.23 -1.07
CA ASP A 111 -13.62 9.07 -1.28
C ASP A 111 -13.33 9.93 -0.04
N GLU A 112 -12.05 10.17 0.26
CA GLU A 112 -11.58 11.11 1.29
C GLU A 112 -10.86 12.29 0.62
N ILE A 113 -11.64 13.24 0.08
CA ILE A 113 -11.10 14.39 -0.63
C ILE A 113 -10.62 15.46 0.36
N VAL A 114 -9.34 15.86 0.23
CA VAL A 114 -8.70 16.86 1.08
C VAL A 114 -8.04 17.93 0.20
N ASP A 115 -8.43 19.20 0.36
CA ASP A 115 -7.98 20.32 -0.51
C ASP A 115 -6.45 20.46 -0.60
N SER A 116 -5.75 20.11 0.49
CA SER A 116 -4.29 20.16 0.57
C SER A 116 -3.56 19.00 -0.13
N LEU A 117 -4.28 17.94 -0.51
CA LEU A 117 -3.71 16.75 -1.16
C LEU A 117 -4.10 16.77 -2.64
N ARG A 118 -3.10 17.02 -3.50
CA ARG A 118 -3.29 17.32 -4.93
C ARG A 118 -2.36 16.51 -5.81
N HIS A 119 -2.76 16.35 -7.06
CA HIS A 119 -1.95 15.71 -8.09
C HIS A 119 -1.06 16.74 -8.82
N ASP A 120 -0.22 17.46 -8.07
CA ASP A 120 0.58 18.60 -8.56
C ASP A 120 1.99 18.23 -9.05
N ARG A 121 2.41 16.97 -8.88
CA ARG A 121 3.73 16.45 -9.27
C ARG A 121 3.69 14.95 -9.56
N ALA A 122 4.82 14.41 -10.03
CA ALA A 122 5.06 12.98 -10.10
C ALA A 122 5.25 12.37 -8.70
N GLY A 123 4.99 11.08 -8.54
CA GLY A 123 5.15 10.36 -7.28
C GLY A 123 3.96 10.45 -6.32
N ILE A 124 2.81 10.98 -6.75
CA ILE A 124 1.60 11.02 -5.92
C ILE A 124 0.89 9.67 -5.95
N LEU A 125 0.61 9.11 -4.77
CA LEU A 125 -0.15 7.88 -4.58
C LEU A 125 -1.63 8.19 -4.40
N SER A 126 -2.48 7.56 -5.21
CA SER A 126 -3.91 7.88 -5.23
C SER A 126 -4.77 6.67 -5.62
N MET A 127 -6.01 6.63 -5.13
CA MET A 127 -6.93 5.52 -5.39
C MET A 127 -7.45 5.54 -6.83
N ALA A 128 -7.35 4.42 -7.53
CA ALA A 128 -8.10 4.22 -8.76
C ALA A 128 -9.56 3.88 -8.42
N ASN A 129 -10.50 4.48 -9.15
CA ASN A 129 -11.93 4.26 -8.94
C ASN A 129 -12.70 4.35 -10.27
N GLY A 130 -13.92 3.81 -10.28
CA GLY A 130 -14.86 3.88 -11.41
C GLY A 130 -15.89 5.01 -11.26
N GLY A 131 -15.57 6.05 -10.49
CA GLY A 131 -16.50 7.12 -10.08
C GLY A 131 -16.64 7.26 -8.56
N PRO A 132 -17.47 8.21 -8.09
CA PRO A 132 -17.59 8.51 -6.67
C PRO A 132 -17.97 7.29 -5.83
N LYS A 133 -17.30 7.12 -4.68
CA LYS A 133 -17.55 6.04 -3.71
C LYS A 133 -17.32 4.62 -4.24
N THR A 134 -16.40 4.48 -5.18
CA THR A 134 -16.09 3.18 -5.80
C THR A 134 -14.66 2.70 -5.53
N ASN A 135 -13.96 3.30 -4.55
CA ASN A 135 -12.63 2.88 -4.13
C ASN A 135 -12.64 1.43 -3.67
N GLY A 136 -11.56 0.70 -3.95
CA GLY A 136 -11.37 -0.71 -3.55
C GLY A 136 -9.91 -0.95 -3.20
N SER A 137 -9.23 -1.81 -3.97
CA SER A 137 -7.81 -2.13 -3.78
C SER A 137 -6.88 -1.48 -4.79
N GLN A 138 -7.43 -0.98 -5.90
CA GLN A 138 -6.63 -0.44 -6.99
C GLN A 138 -6.13 0.96 -6.66
N PHE A 139 -4.86 1.21 -6.96
CA PHE A 139 -4.19 2.50 -6.76
C PHE A 139 -3.30 2.81 -7.96
N PHE A 140 -2.90 4.07 -8.08
CA PHE A 140 -1.91 4.50 -9.04
C PHE A 140 -0.87 5.43 -8.41
N ILE A 141 0.30 5.50 -9.04
CA ILE A 141 1.38 6.46 -8.73
C ILE A 141 1.56 7.35 -9.96
N THR A 142 1.49 8.67 -9.80
CA THR A 142 1.62 9.62 -10.92
C THR A 142 3.05 9.67 -11.47
N LEU A 143 3.19 9.83 -12.77
CA LEU A 143 4.47 10.10 -13.45
C LEU A 143 4.65 11.59 -13.79
N LYS A 144 3.60 12.39 -13.63
CA LYS A 144 3.59 13.84 -13.87
C LYS A 144 2.44 14.52 -13.11
N PRO A 145 2.35 15.86 -13.08
CA PRO A 145 1.17 16.56 -12.57
C PRO A 145 -0.10 16.17 -13.34
N THR A 146 -1.18 15.84 -12.63
CA THR A 146 -2.47 15.40 -13.19
C THR A 146 -3.65 16.12 -12.51
N PRO A 147 -3.71 17.47 -12.52
CA PRO A 147 -4.66 18.26 -11.74
C PRO A 147 -6.14 18.02 -12.10
N TRP A 148 -6.43 17.41 -13.25
CA TRP A 148 -7.79 17.01 -13.63
C TRP A 148 -8.35 15.85 -12.78
N LEU A 149 -7.51 15.17 -11.99
CA LEU A 149 -7.89 14.13 -11.03
C LEU A 149 -8.23 14.70 -9.64
N ASP A 150 -7.90 15.96 -9.37
CA ASP A 150 -8.18 16.60 -8.08
C ASP A 150 -9.68 16.60 -7.79
N GLY A 151 -10.06 16.22 -6.56
CA GLY A 151 -11.46 16.09 -6.15
C GLY A 151 -12.19 14.86 -6.69
N ARG A 152 -11.53 14.00 -7.47
CA ARG A 152 -12.11 12.78 -8.06
C ARG A 152 -11.48 11.49 -7.55
N HIS A 153 -10.20 11.57 -7.17
CA HIS A 153 -9.42 10.44 -6.66
C HIS A 153 -8.79 10.81 -5.32
N THR A 154 -8.87 9.89 -4.36
CA THR A 154 -8.32 10.10 -3.02
C THR A 154 -6.80 9.97 -3.07
N VAL A 155 -6.10 11.08 -2.89
CA VAL A 155 -4.64 11.08 -2.65
C VAL A 155 -4.41 10.62 -1.22
N PHE A 156 -3.64 9.55 -1.03
CA PHE A 156 -3.41 8.95 0.28
C PHE A 156 -1.93 8.70 0.61
N GLY A 157 -1.03 9.25 -0.21
CA GLY A 157 0.40 9.18 0.05
C GLY A 157 1.25 9.74 -1.09
N GLU A 158 2.56 9.52 -0.97
CA GLU A 158 3.54 9.93 -1.96
C GLU A 158 4.79 9.03 -1.92
N VAL A 159 5.53 8.97 -3.02
CA VAL A 159 6.84 8.32 -3.10
C VAL A 159 7.86 9.17 -2.35
N VAL A 160 8.54 8.57 -1.37
CA VAL A 160 9.65 9.19 -0.64
C VAL A 160 11.01 8.61 -1.02
N GLU A 161 11.05 7.36 -1.47
CA GLU A 161 12.24 6.73 -2.07
C GLU A 161 11.82 5.82 -3.24
N GLY A 162 12.72 5.66 -4.22
CA GLY A 162 12.45 4.81 -5.39
C GLY A 162 11.70 5.48 -6.54
N MET A 163 11.72 6.81 -6.64
CA MET A 163 11.12 7.51 -7.80
C MET A 163 11.73 7.05 -9.13
N SER A 164 13.05 6.78 -9.17
CA SER A 164 13.70 6.20 -10.36
C SER A 164 13.19 4.80 -10.72
N VAL A 165 12.70 4.04 -9.74
CA VAL A 165 12.03 2.74 -9.98
C VAL A 165 10.65 2.98 -10.57
N VAL A 166 9.88 3.94 -10.03
CA VAL A 166 8.59 4.37 -10.59
C VAL A 166 8.74 4.81 -12.05
N ASP A 167 9.75 5.63 -12.35
CA ASP A 167 10.06 6.06 -13.72
C ASP A 167 10.47 4.87 -14.61
N SER A 168 11.27 3.95 -14.09
CA SER A 168 11.67 2.72 -14.81
C SER A 168 10.47 1.85 -15.16
N ILE A 169 9.49 1.73 -14.25
CA ILE A 169 8.21 1.06 -14.52
C ILE A 169 7.42 1.85 -15.55
N GLY A 170 7.36 3.18 -15.44
CA GLY A 170 6.68 4.08 -16.36
C GLY A 170 7.17 4.01 -17.81
N ASN A 171 8.40 3.55 -18.03
CA ASN A 171 9.06 3.46 -19.33
C ASN A 171 9.12 2.03 -19.91
N VAL A 172 8.47 1.05 -19.31
CA VAL A 172 8.40 -0.30 -19.90
C VAL A 172 7.59 -0.29 -21.19
N GLU A 173 7.92 -1.18 -22.13
CA GLU A 173 7.12 -1.36 -23.33
C GLU A 173 5.71 -1.86 -22.97
N THR A 174 4.69 -1.23 -23.56
CA THR A 174 3.28 -1.56 -23.31
C THR A 174 2.58 -2.01 -24.59
N GLY A 175 1.70 -3.01 -24.44
CA GLY A 175 0.80 -3.47 -25.50
C GLY A 175 -0.59 -2.85 -25.40
N GLN A 176 -1.60 -3.62 -25.84
CA GLN A 176 -2.99 -3.21 -25.81
C GLN A 176 -3.46 -2.86 -24.39
N GLY A 177 -4.23 -1.77 -24.25
CA GLY A 177 -4.77 -1.33 -22.97
C GLY A 177 -3.71 -0.79 -22.00
N ASP A 178 -2.56 -0.36 -22.53
CA ASP A 178 -1.42 0.14 -21.76
C ASP A 178 -0.83 -0.93 -20.81
N ARG A 179 -1.03 -2.22 -21.10
CA ARG A 179 -0.48 -3.33 -20.29
C ARG A 179 1.01 -3.53 -20.59
N PRO A 180 1.90 -3.62 -19.58
CA PRO A 180 3.29 -3.98 -19.79
C PRO A 180 3.47 -5.29 -20.58
N GLY A 181 4.42 -5.31 -21.52
CA GLY A 181 4.78 -6.52 -22.26
C GLY A 181 5.47 -7.58 -21.40
N VAL A 182 6.16 -7.13 -20.34
CA VAL A 182 6.68 -7.97 -19.26
C VAL A 182 6.09 -7.49 -17.95
N ASP A 183 5.49 -8.42 -17.20
CA ASP A 183 4.82 -8.09 -15.94
C ASP A 183 5.81 -7.46 -14.93
N VAL A 184 5.42 -6.30 -14.41
CA VAL A 184 6.06 -5.69 -13.24
C VAL A 184 5.28 -6.13 -12.01
N VAL A 185 5.85 -7.09 -11.27
CA VAL A 185 5.21 -7.75 -10.13
C VAL A 185 5.60 -7.03 -8.84
N MET A 186 4.64 -6.81 -7.96
CA MET A 186 4.84 -6.49 -6.55
C MET A 186 5.12 -7.78 -5.81
N ASN A 187 6.41 -8.09 -5.57
CA ASN A 187 6.82 -9.28 -4.85
C ASN A 187 6.28 -9.29 -3.41
N SER A 188 6.29 -8.12 -2.76
CA SER A 188 5.65 -7.92 -1.46
C SER A 188 5.35 -6.45 -1.18
N VAL A 189 4.36 -6.19 -0.33
CA VAL A 189 4.12 -4.85 0.25
C VAL A 189 4.29 -4.90 1.77
N GLU A 190 5.36 -4.32 2.30
CA GLU A 190 5.64 -4.29 3.74
C GLU A 190 5.26 -2.94 4.37
N ILE A 191 4.45 -2.96 5.45
CA ILE A 191 4.07 -1.75 6.19
C ILE A 191 5.10 -1.45 7.28
N ILE A 192 5.60 -0.21 7.30
CA ILE A 192 6.58 0.29 8.26
C ILE A 192 5.87 1.34 9.13
N ARG A 193 6.02 1.24 10.46
CA ARG A 193 5.41 2.17 11.42
C ARG A 193 6.49 2.80 12.30
N ASN A 194 6.80 4.07 12.02
CA ASN A 194 7.77 4.86 12.77
C ASN A 194 7.07 5.87 13.67
N GLY A 195 7.54 5.99 14.91
CA GLY A 195 6.90 6.86 15.90
C GLY A 195 5.72 6.22 16.63
N LYS A 196 5.28 6.87 17.72
CA LYS A 196 4.22 6.36 18.60
C LYS A 196 2.85 6.36 17.92
N GLU A 197 2.55 7.44 17.19
CA GLU A 197 1.26 7.59 16.49
C GLU A 197 1.06 6.49 15.44
N ALA A 198 2.04 6.29 14.56
CA ALA A 198 2.00 5.25 13.53
C ALA A 198 1.80 3.86 14.12
N ARG A 199 2.48 3.53 15.23
CA ARG A 199 2.33 2.23 15.91
C ARG A 199 0.96 2.02 16.56
N ASN A 200 0.25 3.11 16.86
CA ASN A 200 -1.09 3.05 17.43
C ASN A 200 -2.20 3.10 16.35
N PHE A 201 -1.84 3.22 15.07
CA PHE A 201 -2.80 3.22 13.98
C PHE A 201 -3.38 1.81 13.77
N ASP A 202 -4.63 1.64 14.17
CA ASP A 202 -5.37 0.37 14.07
C ASP A 202 -6.23 0.35 12.81
N ALA A 203 -5.66 -0.17 11.73
CA ALA A 203 -6.32 -0.26 10.43
C ALA A 203 -7.58 -1.14 10.47
N VAL A 204 -7.56 -2.23 11.24
CA VAL A 204 -8.69 -3.16 11.33
C VAL A 204 -9.85 -2.50 12.06
N LYS A 205 -9.59 -1.81 13.18
CA LYS A 205 -10.60 -1.05 13.90
C LYS A 205 -11.21 0.05 13.03
N ILE A 206 -10.39 0.86 12.35
CA ILE A 206 -10.89 1.94 11.47
C ILE A 206 -11.81 1.39 10.38
N MET A 207 -11.41 0.30 9.72
CA MET A 207 -12.26 -0.34 8.70
C MET A 207 -13.55 -0.89 9.31
N SER A 208 -13.47 -1.46 10.51
CA SER A 208 -14.63 -2.03 11.21
C SER A 208 -15.63 -0.97 11.63
N ASP A 209 -15.15 0.15 12.18
CA ASP A 209 -15.97 1.30 12.53
C ASP A 209 -16.64 1.88 11.26
N TYR A 210 -15.88 2.04 10.16
CA TYR A 210 -16.40 2.58 8.90
C TYR A 210 -17.56 1.76 8.30
N PHE A 211 -17.48 0.43 8.35
CA PHE A 211 -18.53 -0.45 7.80
C PHE A 211 -19.67 -0.75 8.80
N ALA A 212 -19.56 -0.30 10.04
CA ALA A 212 -20.64 -0.41 11.02
C ALA A 212 -21.64 0.76 10.93
N GLU A 213 -21.27 1.86 10.28
CA GLU A 213 -22.09 3.06 10.03
C GLU A 213 -22.94 2.97 8.75
#